data_AF-A0A093Z3J6-F1
#
_entry.id   AF-A0A093Z3J6-F1
#
_cell.length_a   1.000
_cell.length_b   1.000
_cell.length_c   1.000
_cell.angle_alpha   90.00
_cell.angle_beta   90.00
_cell.angle_gamma   90.00
#
_symmetry.space_group_name_H-M   'P 1'
#
loop_
_entity.id
_entity.type
_entity.pdbx_description
1 polymer ?
#
loop_
_entity_poly.entity_id
_entity_poly.type
_entity_poly.pdbx_seq_one_letter_code
_entity_poly.pdbx_strand_id
1 'polypeptide(L)'
;MASQEDLRDLLRLMTTGRNKLTMMAAMGRVKSLQAANIRSIADIAKSDLAQVTEAIGDDKAAKQLHTAAKNSIKDPAKKRVAPESLLPTNAKRNKSAYELDHEPQTPEELEAKLELPAPSSDEEEISKTTIVTNRAPLVLAFAVVLLKYTRPEQPLSSRLSLAQAVVSANSRSKAVSIGITKGTSAEDDGWGQGQPKVKVMGREVHILKRDGYYLGASGGSSANEESSAANEGIRAPGSDTGSTNVSPDIRDSATMDGSHWAVSQSVTLKKSTFSGRAIGVKSASDARSQKQELISGNPELRDASHNITAWRVQGDHGGIIEECNDDGESGGGRHILAILQSMDLVGILVVVTRWYGGIMLGTDRWKLMAQVCHDALSQRLRVAGTIGNEALWGLDLEAMRSRNPSGGGVGSGLPIHQPDGARSYIMKAFAPSGDATTKKKTGIALQREKERNLGLLLGALELLFGSWVEHIGADELDRRAWSWYVQVRPEVESGAAGWGGKGEVKLMDILNLRRKG
;
A
#
# COMPACT_ATOMS: atom_id res chain seq x y z
N MET A 1 -28.19 20.19 -47.10
CA MET A 1 -26.98 20.81 -46.53
C MET A 1 -26.69 20.09 -45.22
N ALA A 2 -25.44 19.71 -44.92
CA ALA A 2 -25.11 19.12 -43.62
C ALA A 2 -25.32 20.16 -42.52
N SER A 3 -25.94 19.79 -41.40
CA SER A 3 -26.12 20.73 -40.30
C SER A 3 -24.77 21.01 -39.62
N GLN A 4 -24.61 22.18 -39.00
CA GLN A 4 -23.45 22.49 -38.15
C GLN A 4 -23.30 21.47 -37.01
N GLU A 5 -24.40 20.84 -36.60
CA GLU A 5 -24.47 19.79 -35.58
C GLU A 5 -23.87 18.47 -36.09
N ASP A 6 -24.24 18.02 -37.30
CA ASP A 6 -23.67 16.81 -37.92
C ASP A 6 -22.13 16.89 -38.05
N LEU A 7 -21.62 18.07 -38.39
CA LEU A 7 -20.18 18.32 -38.48
C LEU A 7 -19.50 18.21 -37.11
N ARG A 8 -20.10 18.78 -36.07
CA ARG A 8 -19.57 18.71 -34.70
C ARG A 8 -19.57 17.28 -34.18
N ASP A 9 -20.62 16.52 -34.46
CA ASP A 9 -20.76 15.13 -34.03
C ASP A 9 -19.76 14.21 -34.73
N LEU A 10 -19.55 14.39 -36.04
CA LEU A 10 -18.52 13.68 -36.80
C LEU A 10 -17.12 13.97 -36.25
N LEU A 11 -16.80 15.25 -36.01
CA LEU A 11 -15.50 15.64 -35.45
C LEU A 11 -15.32 15.06 -34.04
N ARG A 12 -16.37 15.06 -33.21
CA ARG A 12 -16.34 14.45 -31.88
C ARG A 12 -16.11 12.94 -31.96
N LEU A 13 -16.79 12.23 -32.85
CA LEU A 13 -16.63 10.78 -33.05
C LEU A 13 -15.19 10.42 -33.49
N MET A 14 -14.56 11.27 -34.29
CA MET A 14 -13.22 11.05 -34.86
C MET A 14 -12.07 11.55 -33.99
N THR A 15 -12.34 12.24 -32.89
CA THR A 15 -11.32 12.79 -31.98
C THR A 15 -11.40 12.21 -30.57
N THR A 16 -12.49 11.51 -30.24
CA THR A 16 -12.71 10.89 -28.92
C THR A 16 -12.66 9.36 -28.98
N GLY A 17 -12.42 8.73 -27.84
CA GLY A 17 -12.43 7.26 -27.71
C GLY A 17 -11.23 6.55 -28.32
N ARG A 18 -11.48 5.45 -29.06
CA ARG A 18 -10.44 4.60 -29.69
C ARG A 18 -9.89 5.18 -31.00
N ASN A 19 -10.54 6.20 -31.55
CA ASN A 19 -10.16 6.87 -32.80
C ASN A 19 -9.52 8.22 -32.48
N LYS A 20 -8.41 8.27 -31.73
CA LYS A 20 -7.75 9.54 -31.35
C LYS A 20 -6.99 10.15 -32.54
N LEU A 21 -7.70 10.81 -33.45
CA LEU A 21 -7.07 11.62 -34.51
C LEU A 21 -6.85 13.05 -34.00
N THR A 22 -5.83 13.71 -34.53
CA THR A 22 -5.66 15.15 -34.35
C THR A 22 -6.80 15.88 -35.05
N MET A 23 -7.19 17.07 -34.55
CA MET A 23 -8.32 17.83 -35.12
C MET A 23 -8.11 18.11 -36.62
N MET A 24 -6.88 18.39 -37.04
CA MET A 24 -6.52 18.61 -38.44
C MET A 24 -6.75 17.37 -39.30
N ALA A 25 -6.36 16.18 -38.82
CA ALA A 25 -6.59 14.91 -39.53
C ALA A 25 -8.08 14.53 -39.57
N ALA A 26 -8.82 14.80 -38.49
CA ALA A 26 -10.26 14.59 -38.45
C ALA A 26 -11.00 15.49 -39.45
N MET A 27 -10.67 16.78 -39.52
CA MET A 27 -11.23 17.71 -40.51
C MET A 27 -10.93 17.28 -41.96
N GLY A 28 -9.71 16.79 -42.22
CA GLY A 28 -9.34 16.27 -43.54
C GLY A 28 -10.22 15.09 -43.97
N ARG A 29 -10.45 14.12 -43.07
CA ARG A 29 -11.30 12.96 -43.35
C ARG A 29 -12.78 13.31 -43.47
N VAL A 30 -13.28 14.24 -42.67
CA VAL A 30 -14.67 14.73 -42.80
C VAL A 30 -14.86 15.40 -44.16
N LYS A 31 -13.89 16.17 -44.66
CA LYS A 31 -13.95 16.77 -46.00
C LYS A 31 -14.01 15.70 -47.10
N SER A 32 -13.24 14.62 -46.99
CA SER A 32 -13.30 13.51 -47.95
C SER A 32 -14.63 12.76 -47.91
N LEU A 33 -15.20 12.55 -46.72
CA LEU A 33 -16.52 11.94 -46.57
C LEU A 33 -17.63 12.82 -47.14
N GLN A 34 -17.56 14.14 -46.91
CA GLN A 34 -18.50 15.10 -47.49
C GLN A 34 -18.43 15.14 -49.02
N ALA A 35 -17.23 14.97 -49.59
CA ALA A 35 -17.03 14.85 -51.04
C ALA A 35 -17.68 13.58 -51.60
N ALA A 36 -17.70 12.48 -50.83
CA ALA A 36 -18.42 11.25 -51.14
C ALA A 36 -19.93 11.30 -50.79
N ASN A 37 -20.47 12.48 -50.48
CA ASN A 37 -21.86 12.72 -50.08
C ASN A 37 -22.29 12.01 -48.76
N ILE A 38 -21.33 11.61 -47.93
CA ILE A 38 -21.55 11.05 -46.59
C ILE A 38 -21.37 12.17 -45.58
N ARG A 39 -22.47 12.64 -44.99
CA ARG A 39 -22.50 13.93 -44.27
C ARG A 39 -22.84 13.84 -42.79
N SER A 40 -23.35 12.71 -42.33
CA SER A 40 -23.71 12.47 -40.92
C SER A 40 -23.21 11.11 -40.42
N ILE A 41 -23.21 10.91 -39.10
CA ILE A 41 -22.93 9.60 -38.48
C ILE A 41 -23.95 8.55 -38.95
N ALA A 42 -25.22 8.95 -39.15
CA ALA A 42 -26.27 8.09 -39.66
C ALA A 42 -26.00 7.61 -41.08
N ASP A 43 -25.45 8.48 -41.93
CA ASP A 43 -25.06 8.12 -43.30
C ASP A 43 -23.92 7.10 -43.28
N ILE A 44 -22.88 7.33 -42.45
CA ILE A 44 -21.76 6.37 -42.32
C ILE A 44 -22.24 4.99 -41.89
N ALA A 45 -23.16 4.91 -40.94
CA ALA A 45 -23.67 3.63 -40.44
C ALA A 45 -24.54 2.89 -41.46
N LYS A 46 -25.22 3.62 -42.35
CA LYS A 46 -26.08 3.09 -43.42
C LYS A 46 -25.31 2.74 -44.70
N SER A 47 -24.23 3.46 -45.00
CA SER A 47 -23.36 3.21 -46.16
C SER A 47 -22.63 1.87 -46.04
N ASP A 48 -22.26 1.30 -47.19
CA ASP A 48 -21.45 0.09 -47.23
C ASP A 48 -19.99 0.38 -46.87
N LEU A 49 -19.33 -0.63 -46.26
CA LEU A 49 -17.94 -0.51 -45.83
C LEU A 49 -17.00 -0.17 -46.99
N ALA A 50 -17.30 -0.66 -48.20
CA ALA A 50 -16.54 -0.36 -49.41
C ALA A 50 -16.59 1.13 -49.78
N GLN A 51 -17.75 1.78 -49.69
CA GLN A 51 -17.93 3.19 -49.99
C GLN A 51 -17.20 4.09 -48.98
N VAL A 52 -17.23 3.71 -47.69
CA VAL A 52 -16.49 4.42 -46.64
C VAL A 52 -14.98 4.24 -46.79
N THR A 53 -14.55 3.07 -47.27
CA THR A 53 -13.13 2.79 -47.55
C THR A 53 -12.62 3.60 -48.75
N GLU A 54 -13.41 3.68 -49.82
CA GLU A 54 -13.10 4.49 -51.00
C GLU A 54 -13.02 5.99 -50.66
N ALA A 55 -13.92 6.49 -49.80
CA ALA A 55 -13.91 7.89 -49.38
C ALA A 55 -12.73 8.28 -48.49
N ILE A 56 -12.20 7.36 -47.68
CA ILE A 56 -11.12 7.63 -46.71
C ILE A 56 -9.74 7.21 -47.25
N GLY A 57 -9.70 6.24 -48.15
CA GLY A 57 -8.46 5.69 -48.73
C GLY A 57 -7.66 4.77 -47.79
N ASP A 58 -8.16 4.50 -46.57
CA ASP A 58 -7.49 3.66 -45.56
C ASP A 58 -8.50 2.63 -45.00
N ASP A 59 -8.28 1.36 -45.31
CA ASP A 59 -9.12 0.22 -44.93
C ASP A 59 -9.23 0.05 -43.41
N LYS A 60 -8.14 0.26 -42.66
CA LYS A 60 -8.14 0.11 -41.21
C LYS A 60 -8.92 1.24 -40.55
N ALA A 61 -8.73 2.46 -41.03
CA ALA A 61 -9.47 3.63 -40.56
C ALA A 61 -10.97 3.55 -40.89
N ALA A 62 -11.32 3.10 -42.10
CA ALA A 62 -12.70 2.97 -42.54
C ALA A 62 -13.46 1.94 -41.70
N LYS A 63 -12.85 0.77 -41.42
CA LYS A 63 -13.42 -0.26 -40.52
C LYS A 63 -13.66 0.27 -39.12
N GLN A 64 -12.72 1.03 -38.58
CA GLN A 64 -12.84 1.61 -37.24
C GLN A 64 -13.94 2.68 -37.17
N LEU A 65 -14.03 3.55 -38.17
CA LEU A 65 -15.06 4.59 -38.24
C LEU A 65 -16.46 4.00 -38.45
N HIS A 66 -16.61 3.03 -39.36
CA HIS A 66 -17.88 2.36 -39.64
C HIS A 66 -18.44 1.63 -38.42
N THR A 67 -17.56 0.92 -37.70
CA THR A 67 -17.92 0.24 -36.46
C THR A 67 -18.33 1.24 -35.36
N ALA A 68 -17.62 2.36 -35.25
CA ALA A 68 -17.94 3.41 -34.29
C ALA A 68 -19.31 4.05 -34.58
N ALA A 69 -19.60 4.35 -35.85
CA ALA A 69 -20.87 4.93 -36.28
C ALA A 69 -22.07 3.99 -36.06
N LYS A 70 -21.90 2.69 -36.31
CA LYS A 70 -22.96 1.69 -36.03
C LYS A 70 -23.25 1.54 -34.53
N ASN A 71 -22.22 1.66 -33.70
CA ASN A 71 -22.37 1.57 -32.25
C ASN A 71 -23.02 2.82 -31.65
N SER A 72 -22.79 4.01 -32.22
CA SER A 72 -23.41 5.26 -31.72
C SER A 72 -24.92 5.34 -32.00
N ILE A 73 -25.45 4.57 -32.96
CA ILE A 73 -26.88 4.55 -33.31
C ILE A 73 -27.65 3.44 -32.58
N LYS A 74 -26.96 2.50 -31.91
CA LYS A 74 -27.61 1.36 -31.27
C LYS A 74 -28.26 1.79 -29.95
N ASP A 75 -29.59 1.91 -29.95
CA ASP A 75 -30.39 2.27 -28.77
C ASP A 75 -30.14 1.35 -27.56
N PRO A 76 -29.94 1.91 -26.35
CA PRO A 76 -29.72 1.14 -25.13
C PRO A 76 -30.96 0.37 -24.63
N ALA A 77 -32.15 0.62 -25.19
CA ALA A 77 -33.43 0.10 -24.69
C ALA A 77 -33.84 -1.30 -25.19
N LYS A 78 -33.15 -1.89 -26.18
CA LYS A 78 -33.50 -3.24 -26.74
C LYS A 78 -32.66 -4.39 -26.15
N LYS A 79 -32.46 -4.43 -24.84
CA LYS A 79 -32.02 -5.65 -24.13
C LYS A 79 -33.25 -6.42 -23.63
N ARG A 80 -33.39 -7.67 -24.10
CA ARG A 80 -34.45 -8.62 -23.73
C ARG A 80 -34.54 -8.81 -22.22
N VAL A 81 -35.76 -8.74 -21.69
CA VAL A 81 -36.12 -9.01 -20.29
C VAL A 81 -36.06 -10.52 -20.04
N ALA A 82 -35.33 -10.93 -19.00
CA ALA A 82 -35.33 -12.28 -18.43
C ALA A 82 -35.97 -12.22 -17.03
N PRO A 83 -36.61 -13.31 -16.54
CA PRO A 83 -37.51 -13.24 -15.40
C PRO A 83 -36.75 -13.00 -14.09
N GLU A 84 -37.43 -12.26 -13.24
CA GLU A 84 -37.01 -11.76 -11.93
C GLU A 84 -36.55 -12.89 -11.01
N SER A 85 -35.26 -12.91 -10.66
CA SER A 85 -34.76 -13.66 -9.51
C SER A 85 -33.98 -12.68 -8.62
N LEU A 86 -34.40 -12.62 -7.37
CA LEU A 86 -33.94 -11.68 -6.34
C LEU A 86 -32.54 -12.05 -5.86
N LEU A 87 -31.49 -11.64 -6.58
CA LEU A 87 -30.13 -11.45 -6.07
C LEU A 87 -29.45 -10.31 -6.84
N PRO A 88 -28.75 -9.36 -6.19
CA PRO A 88 -28.11 -8.25 -6.89
C PRO A 88 -26.89 -8.77 -7.64
N THR A 89 -27.01 -8.91 -8.96
CA THR A 89 -25.90 -9.23 -9.84
C THR A 89 -25.19 -7.95 -10.25
N ASN A 90 -23.90 -7.86 -9.88
CA ASN A 90 -23.02 -6.73 -10.16
C ASN A 90 -22.77 -6.61 -11.68
N ALA A 91 -23.61 -5.83 -12.37
CA ALA A 91 -23.38 -5.46 -13.76
C ALA A 91 -22.27 -4.42 -13.83
N LYS A 92 -21.20 -4.72 -14.58
CA LYS A 92 -20.11 -3.79 -14.89
C LYS A 92 -20.67 -2.46 -15.40
N ARG A 93 -20.67 -1.45 -14.54
CA ARG A 93 -20.96 -0.06 -14.87
C ARG A 93 -19.80 0.46 -15.73
N ASN A 94 -20.12 1.01 -16.90
CA ASN A 94 -19.10 1.65 -17.73
C ASN A 94 -18.58 2.88 -16.99
N LYS A 95 -17.30 2.88 -16.61
CA LYS A 95 -16.61 4.04 -16.02
C LYS A 95 -16.78 5.24 -16.94
N SER A 96 -17.31 6.34 -16.39
CA SER A 96 -17.40 7.60 -17.10
C SER A 96 -16.05 8.31 -17.06
N ALA A 97 -15.70 9.07 -18.11
CA ALA A 97 -14.41 9.75 -18.24
C ALA A 97 -14.16 10.88 -17.20
N TYR A 98 -15.06 11.06 -16.25
CA TYR A 98 -15.02 12.05 -15.16
C TYR A 98 -15.11 11.43 -13.76
N GLU A 99 -15.06 10.10 -13.65
CA GLU A 99 -15.01 9.42 -12.36
C GLU A 99 -13.58 9.55 -11.79
N LEU A 100 -13.45 10.34 -10.72
CA LEU A 100 -12.17 10.54 -10.01
C LEU A 100 -11.73 9.17 -9.45
N ASP A 101 -10.54 8.70 -9.81
CA ASP A 101 -10.00 7.37 -9.42
C ASP A 101 -9.72 7.21 -7.90
N HIS A 102 -10.19 8.13 -7.07
CA HIS A 102 -10.02 8.13 -5.61
C HIS A 102 -11.28 8.65 -4.90
N GLU A 103 -12.35 7.86 -4.89
CA GLU A 103 -13.21 7.89 -3.70
C GLU A 103 -12.40 7.31 -2.54
N PRO A 104 -12.38 7.96 -1.35
CA PRO A 104 -11.73 7.40 -0.18
C PRO A 104 -12.49 6.13 0.21
N GLN A 105 -11.98 4.97 -0.19
CA GLN A 105 -12.50 3.69 0.28
C GLN A 105 -12.34 3.65 1.80
N THR A 106 -13.42 3.42 2.52
CA THR A 106 -13.32 3.13 3.96
C THR A 106 -12.48 1.87 4.16
N PRO A 107 -11.83 1.68 5.33
CA PRO A 107 -10.95 0.53 5.48
C PRO A 107 -11.77 -0.76 5.42
N GLU A 108 -13.02 -0.72 5.90
CA GLU A 108 -13.99 -1.81 5.79
C GLU A 108 -14.35 -2.14 4.34
N GLU A 109 -14.60 -1.15 3.48
CA GLU A 109 -14.84 -1.36 2.05
C GLU A 109 -13.63 -1.97 1.34
N LEU A 110 -12.42 -1.54 1.72
CA LEU A 110 -11.19 -2.11 1.20
C LEU A 110 -11.04 -3.57 1.60
N GLU A 111 -11.27 -3.90 2.87
CA GLU A 111 -11.21 -5.29 3.34
C GLU A 111 -12.30 -6.17 2.69
N ALA A 112 -13.53 -5.66 2.55
CA ALA A 112 -14.63 -6.36 1.89
C ALA A 112 -14.33 -6.63 0.41
N LYS A 113 -13.73 -5.67 -0.30
CA LYS A 113 -13.27 -5.85 -1.68
C LYS A 113 -12.16 -6.90 -1.79
N LEU A 114 -11.34 -7.04 -0.76
CA LEU A 114 -10.20 -7.93 -0.73
C LEU A 114 -10.52 -9.34 -0.20
N GLU A 115 -11.76 -9.60 0.18
CA GLU A 115 -12.19 -10.87 0.75
C GLU A 115 -11.82 -12.06 -0.14
N LEU A 116 -11.32 -13.11 0.51
CA LEU A 116 -10.95 -14.40 -0.08
C LEU A 116 -12.07 -15.42 0.17
N PRO A 117 -12.13 -16.50 -0.62
CA PRO A 117 -13.11 -17.57 -0.40
C PRO A 117 -13.02 -18.13 1.01
N ALA A 118 -14.16 -18.46 1.61
CA ALA A 118 -14.22 -19.05 2.93
C ALA A 118 -13.38 -20.36 2.96
N PRO A 119 -12.53 -20.55 3.98
CA PRO A 119 -11.81 -21.80 4.20
C PRO A 119 -12.81 -22.96 4.36
N SER A 120 -12.56 -24.06 3.66
CA SER A 120 -13.40 -25.27 3.82
C SER A 120 -13.04 -26.01 5.11
N SER A 121 -14.04 -26.48 5.84
CA SER A 121 -13.88 -27.36 7.01
C SER A 121 -14.02 -28.85 6.65
N ASP A 122 -14.29 -29.19 5.39
CA ASP A 122 -14.47 -30.57 4.94
C ASP A 122 -13.11 -31.25 4.73
N GLU A 123 -12.62 -31.94 5.76
CA GLU A 123 -11.34 -32.67 5.72
C GLU A 123 -11.33 -33.78 4.66
N GLU A 124 -12.46 -34.43 4.40
CA GLU A 124 -12.52 -35.51 3.43
C GLU A 124 -12.34 -34.96 2.00
N GLU A 125 -13.02 -33.87 1.68
CA GLU A 125 -12.89 -33.22 0.38
C GLU A 125 -11.48 -32.65 0.19
N ILE A 126 -10.91 -32.03 1.22
CA ILE A 126 -9.53 -31.54 1.20
C ILE A 126 -8.57 -32.71 0.93
N SER A 127 -8.67 -33.82 1.67
CA SER A 127 -7.75 -34.97 1.53
C SER A 127 -7.75 -35.59 0.12
N LYS A 128 -8.91 -35.60 -0.56
CA LYS A 128 -9.07 -36.17 -1.90
C LYS A 128 -8.66 -35.21 -3.03
N THR A 129 -8.41 -33.95 -2.72
CA THR A 129 -8.18 -32.91 -3.73
C THR A 129 -6.70 -32.73 -4.05
N THR A 130 -6.39 -32.69 -5.35
CA THR A 130 -5.07 -32.31 -5.89
C THR A 130 -5.22 -31.07 -6.76
N ILE A 131 -4.37 -30.07 -6.54
CA ILE A 131 -4.37 -28.81 -7.27
C ILE A 131 -3.09 -28.64 -8.10
N VAL A 132 -3.17 -27.91 -9.20
CA VAL A 132 -2.02 -27.57 -10.04
C VAL A 132 -1.73 -26.08 -9.91
N THR A 133 -0.52 -25.74 -9.46
CA THR A 133 -0.13 -24.35 -9.24
C THR A 133 1.38 -24.13 -9.41
N ASN A 134 1.76 -22.85 -9.49
CA ASN A 134 3.14 -22.42 -9.44
C ASN A 134 3.62 -22.34 -7.98
N ARG A 135 4.94 -22.33 -7.77
CA ARG A 135 5.53 -22.15 -6.42
C ARG A 135 5.14 -20.82 -5.76
N ALA A 136 5.13 -19.72 -6.50
CA ALA A 136 4.91 -18.37 -5.96
C ALA A 136 3.49 -18.14 -5.39
N PRO A 137 2.39 -18.49 -6.08
CA PRO A 137 1.04 -18.41 -5.49
C PRO A 137 0.85 -19.29 -4.27
N LEU A 138 1.51 -20.45 -4.21
CA LEU A 138 1.45 -21.31 -3.04
C LEU A 138 2.15 -20.68 -1.83
N VAL A 139 3.35 -20.09 -2.00
CA VAL A 139 4.00 -19.30 -0.93
C VAL A 139 3.10 -18.17 -0.48
N LEU A 140 2.47 -17.48 -1.44
CA LEU A 140 1.59 -16.36 -1.15
C LEU A 140 0.42 -16.78 -0.26
N ALA A 141 -0.25 -17.89 -0.59
CA ALA A 141 -1.33 -18.45 0.24
C ALA A 141 -0.84 -18.88 1.63
N PHE A 142 0.32 -19.56 1.71
CA PHE A 142 0.95 -19.94 2.97
C PHE A 142 1.20 -18.73 3.88
N ALA A 143 1.82 -17.67 3.35
CA ALA A 143 2.15 -16.47 4.10
C ALA A 143 0.90 -15.71 4.56
N VAL A 144 -0.13 -15.59 3.72
CA VAL A 144 -1.39 -14.91 4.09
C VAL A 144 -2.10 -15.61 5.26
N VAL A 145 -2.16 -16.95 5.24
CA VAL A 145 -2.79 -17.72 6.33
C VAL A 145 -1.88 -17.73 7.56
N LEU A 146 -0.57 -17.92 7.42
CA LEU A 146 0.38 -17.86 8.53
C LEU A 146 0.28 -16.54 9.31
N LEU A 147 0.23 -15.41 8.60
CA LEU A 147 0.12 -14.08 9.21
C LEU A 147 -1.17 -13.91 10.02
N LYS A 148 -2.24 -14.67 9.75
CA LYS A 148 -3.45 -14.69 10.59
C LYS A 148 -3.13 -15.14 12.02
N TYR A 149 -2.17 -16.05 12.18
CA TYR A 149 -1.80 -16.65 13.47
C TYR A 149 -0.57 -15.98 14.10
N THR A 150 0.42 -15.58 13.29
CA THR A 150 1.63 -14.94 13.81
C THR A 150 1.45 -13.45 14.05
N ARG A 151 0.51 -12.80 13.35
CA ARG A 151 0.23 -11.37 13.41
C ARG A 151 -1.28 -11.07 13.29
N PRO A 152 -2.11 -11.52 14.25
CA PRO A 152 -3.57 -11.39 14.17
C PRO A 152 -4.06 -9.94 14.10
N GLU A 153 -3.25 -8.97 14.54
CA GLU A 153 -3.53 -7.54 14.44
C GLU A 153 -3.55 -7.01 12.99
N GLN A 154 -2.98 -7.77 12.04
CA GLN A 154 -2.89 -7.35 10.64
C GLN A 154 -4.16 -7.70 9.85
N PRO A 155 -4.85 -6.71 9.25
CA PRO A 155 -6.01 -6.96 8.41
C PRO A 155 -5.63 -7.70 7.12
N LEU A 156 -6.61 -8.19 6.37
CA LEU A 156 -6.37 -9.02 5.18
C LEU A 156 -5.55 -8.27 4.13
N SER A 157 -5.80 -6.98 3.92
CA SER A 157 -5.02 -6.13 3.02
C SER A 157 -3.52 -6.09 3.39
N SER A 158 -3.21 -5.89 4.67
CA SER A 158 -1.85 -5.93 5.20
C SER A 158 -1.22 -7.30 5.02
N ARG A 159 -1.95 -8.38 5.34
CA ARG A 159 -1.47 -9.75 5.16
C ARG A 159 -1.14 -10.07 3.70
N LEU A 160 -1.99 -9.66 2.76
CA LEU A 160 -1.76 -9.80 1.32
C LEU A 160 -0.53 -9.03 0.85
N SER A 161 -0.33 -7.81 1.33
CA SER A 161 0.81 -6.96 0.98
C SER A 161 2.13 -7.51 1.51
N LEU A 162 2.17 -7.87 2.80
CA LEU A 162 3.35 -8.49 3.43
C LEU A 162 3.70 -9.82 2.78
N ALA A 163 2.71 -10.67 2.52
CA ALA A 163 2.91 -11.95 1.85
C ALA A 163 3.45 -11.78 0.42
N GLN A 164 2.96 -10.77 -0.33
CA GLN A 164 3.48 -10.46 -1.66
C GLN A 164 4.93 -9.97 -1.63
N ALA A 165 5.32 -9.24 -0.60
CA ALA A 165 6.71 -8.82 -0.41
C ALA A 165 7.64 -10.02 -0.20
N VAL A 166 7.24 -11.00 0.62
CA VAL A 166 7.99 -12.27 0.79
C VAL A 166 8.13 -13.01 -0.54
N VAL A 167 7.05 -13.10 -1.32
CA VAL A 167 7.06 -13.77 -2.63
C VAL A 167 7.99 -13.06 -3.62
N SER A 168 7.95 -11.73 -3.64
CA SER A 168 8.81 -10.90 -4.50
C SER A 168 10.29 -11.10 -4.15
N ALA A 169 10.63 -11.02 -2.86
CA ALA A 169 11.98 -11.23 -2.36
C ALA A 169 12.49 -12.66 -2.70
N ASN A 170 11.69 -13.69 -2.42
CA ASN A 170 12.07 -15.09 -2.69
C ASN A 170 12.21 -15.37 -4.19
N SER A 171 11.32 -14.82 -5.01
CA SER A 171 11.40 -14.92 -6.47
C SER A 171 12.71 -14.29 -6.98
N ARG A 172 13.05 -13.08 -6.52
CA ARG A 172 14.28 -12.39 -6.90
C ARG A 172 15.54 -13.14 -6.49
N SER A 173 15.67 -13.54 -5.22
CA SER A 173 16.80 -14.34 -4.74
C SER A 173 16.96 -15.61 -5.58
N LYS A 174 15.84 -16.26 -5.93
CA LYS A 174 15.87 -17.44 -6.78
C LYS A 174 16.30 -17.12 -8.21
N ALA A 175 15.78 -16.07 -8.84
CA ALA A 175 16.11 -15.65 -10.20
C ALA A 175 17.60 -15.32 -10.38
N VAL A 176 18.21 -14.68 -9.37
CA VAL A 176 19.66 -14.42 -9.33
C VAL A 176 20.43 -15.73 -9.20
N SER A 177 20.03 -16.62 -8.28
CA SER A 177 20.73 -17.91 -8.06
C SER A 177 20.75 -18.84 -9.27
N ILE A 178 19.73 -18.75 -10.15
CA ILE A 178 19.62 -19.56 -11.37
C ILE A 178 20.11 -18.80 -12.62
N GLY A 179 20.63 -17.58 -12.45
CA GLY A 179 21.23 -16.79 -13.54
C GLY A 179 20.23 -16.19 -14.53
N ILE A 180 18.93 -16.15 -14.23
CA ILE A 180 17.91 -15.52 -15.09
C ILE A 180 18.03 -13.99 -15.05
N THR A 181 18.27 -13.43 -13.86
CA THR A 181 18.43 -11.99 -13.67
C THR A 181 19.88 -11.70 -13.34
N LYS A 182 20.49 -10.76 -14.08
CA LYS A 182 21.83 -10.24 -13.80
C LYS A 182 21.71 -8.93 -13.01
N GLY A 183 22.42 -8.82 -11.89
CA GLY A 183 22.46 -7.61 -11.05
C GLY A 183 22.24 -7.90 -9.56
N THR A 184 22.63 -6.95 -8.73
CA THR A 184 22.37 -6.90 -7.28
C THR A 184 20.88 -6.64 -7.01
N SER A 185 20.34 -7.18 -5.93
CA SER A 185 18.96 -6.88 -5.53
C SER A 185 18.84 -5.43 -5.05
N ALA A 186 17.63 -4.83 -5.07
CA ALA A 186 17.46 -3.51 -4.48
C ALA A 186 17.89 -3.49 -3.01
N GLU A 187 17.66 -4.57 -2.26
CA GLU A 187 18.17 -4.74 -0.89
C GLU A 187 19.70 -4.66 -0.80
N ASP A 188 20.41 -5.37 -1.69
CA ASP A 188 21.88 -5.38 -1.73
C ASP A 188 22.46 -4.00 -2.12
N ASP A 189 21.72 -3.25 -2.94
CA ASP A 189 22.04 -1.88 -3.34
C ASP A 189 21.68 -0.84 -2.25
N GLY A 190 21.27 -1.29 -1.06
CA GLY A 190 20.95 -0.42 0.08
C GLY A 190 19.57 0.24 0.03
N TRP A 191 18.70 -0.16 -0.90
CA TRP A 191 17.32 0.33 -0.94
C TRP A 191 16.53 -0.26 0.23
N GLY A 192 15.87 0.62 1.00
CA GLY A 192 15.16 0.25 2.22
C GLY A 192 15.97 0.43 3.50
N GLN A 193 17.24 0.85 3.44
CA GLN A 193 18.01 1.23 4.63
C GLN A 193 17.27 2.32 5.43
N GLY A 194 17.14 2.11 6.74
CA GLY A 194 16.39 2.99 7.66
C GLY A 194 14.87 2.76 7.70
N GLN A 195 14.33 1.85 6.88
CA GLN A 195 12.93 1.41 6.99
C GLN A 195 12.81 0.26 8.01
N PRO A 196 11.73 0.22 8.80
CA PRO A 196 11.49 -0.90 9.71
C PRO A 196 11.33 -2.21 8.94
N LYS A 197 11.65 -3.32 9.61
CA LYS A 197 11.57 -4.66 9.04
C LYS A 197 10.69 -5.55 9.90
N VAL A 198 9.98 -6.46 9.26
CA VAL A 198 9.28 -7.56 9.93
C VAL A 198 9.73 -8.88 9.33
N LYS A 199 9.81 -9.92 10.17
CA LYS A 199 10.12 -11.27 9.71
C LYS A 199 8.83 -12.00 9.36
N VAL A 200 8.77 -12.56 8.16
CA VAL A 200 7.66 -13.40 7.67
C VAL A 200 8.22 -14.58 6.89
N MET A 201 7.82 -15.79 7.26
CA MET A 201 8.34 -17.06 6.74
C MET A 201 9.88 -17.12 6.73
N GLY A 202 10.52 -16.65 7.79
CA GLY A 202 11.98 -16.63 7.90
C GLY A 202 12.70 -15.52 7.10
N ARG A 203 11.99 -14.69 6.33
CA ARG A 203 12.56 -13.59 5.53
C ARG A 203 12.25 -12.25 6.18
N GLU A 204 13.24 -11.36 6.25
CA GLU A 204 13.03 -9.97 6.62
C GLU A 204 12.44 -9.18 5.45
N VAL A 205 11.36 -8.45 5.72
CA VAL A 205 10.65 -7.62 4.75
C VAL A 205 10.59 -6.20 5.28
N HIS A 206 10.92 -5.22 4.44
CA HIS A 206 10.78 -3.81 4.78
C HIS A 206 9.30 -3.43 4.79
N ILE A 207 8.89 -2.70 5.83
CA ILE A 207 7.49 -2.34 6.05
C ILE A 207 7.30 -0.83 6.05
N LEU A 208 6.07 -0.43 5.77
CA LEU A 208 5.59 0.93 5.91
C LEU A 208 4.32 0.91 6.75
N LYS A 209 4.21 1.80 7.74
CA LYS A 209 2.97 1.96 8.51
C LYS A 209 1.84 2.38 7.59
N ARG A 210 0.66 1.80 7.77
CA ARG A 210 -0.58 2.24 7.13
C ARG A 210 -1.12 3.44 7.92
N ASP A 211 -0.36 4.53 8.01
CA ASP A 211 -0.84 5.76 8.65
C ASP A 211 -2.10 6.26 7.92
N GLY A 212 -3.14 6.55 8.70
CA GLY A 212 -4.54 6.54 8.27
C GLY A 212 -4.92 7.58 7.22
N TYR A 213 -5.61 7.11 6.18
CA TYR A 213 -6.40 7.92 5.24
C TYR A 213 -7.66 8.56 5.89
N TYR A 214 -7.65 8.81 7.21
CA TYR A 214 -8.82 9.26 8.00
C TYR A 214 -8.60 10.54 8.81
N LEU A 215 -7.62 11.38 8.47
CA LEU A 215 -7.64 12.78 8.93
C LEU A 215 -8.52 13.60 7.99
N GLY A 216 -9.84 13.43 8.14
CA GLY A 216 -10.81 14.15 7.32
C GLY A 216 -12.28 13.72 7.45
N ALA A 217 -12.69 13.10 8.56
CA ALA A 217 -14.11 12.85 8.84
C ALA A 217 -14.42 13.02 10.34
N SER A 218 -13.89 14.08 10.92
CA SER A 218 -14.40 14.68 12.15
C SER A 218 -14.14 16.18 12.10
N GLY A 219 -14.63 16.81 11.02
CA GLY A 219 -14.93 18.24 11.00
C GLY A 219 -16.18 18.49 11.83
N GLY A 220 -16.07 18.26 13.14
CA GLY A 220 -17.04 18.75 14.11
C GLY A 220 -16.70 20.19 14.40
N SER A 221 -17.52 21.09 13.86
CA SER A 221 -17.53 22.52 14.18
C SER A 221 -17.46 22.75 15.68
N SER A 222 -16.35 23.28 16.19
CA SER A 222 -16.37 24.05 17.43
C SER A 222 -16.38 25.51 17.05
N ALA A 223 -17.60 26.02 16.91
CA ALA A 223 -17.88 27.44 16.95
C ALA A 223 -17.43 28.01 18.31
N ASN A 224 -16.97 29.26 18.25
CA ASN A 224 -16.74 30.13 19.38
C ASN A 224 -17.88 30.07 20.40
N GLU A 225 -17.55 30.04 21.69
CA GLU A 225 -18.23 30.86 22.68
C GLU A 225 -17.34 31.07 23.92
N GLU A 226 -17.19 32.34 24.29
CA GLU A 226 -16.46 32.85 25.45
C GLU A 226 -17.32 32.79 26.73
N SER A 227 -16.65 32.50 27.85
CA SER A 227 -16.92 32.99 29.21
C SER A 227 -18.27 32.70 29.90
N SER A 228 -18.21 32.09 31.09
CA SER A 228 -18.37 32.78 32.38
C SER A 228 -18.65 31.80 33.53
N ALA A 229 -18.20 32.19 34.73
CA ALA A 229 -18.16 31.43 35.97
C ALA A 229 -19.52 31.17 36.62
N ALA A 230 -19.62 30.11 37.44
CA ALA A 230 -20.09 30.18 38.84
C ALA A 230 -20.05 28.79 39.53
N ASN A 231 -20.07 28.87 40.85
CA ASN A 231 -19.66 27.92 41.88
C ASN A 231 -20.85 27.16 42.52
N GLU A 232 -20.53 26.24 43.43
CA GLU A 232 -21.39 25.51 44.41
C GLU A 232 -22.07 24.23 43.90
N GLY A 233 -22.11 23.08 44.58
CA GLY A 233 -21.72 22.63 45.91
C GLY A 233 -22.63 21.44 46.33
N ILE A 234 -22.13 20.55 47.21
CA ILE A 234 -22.88 19.61 48.10
C ILE A 234 -22.89 18.09 47.75
N ARG A 235 -22.02 17.37 48.49
CA ARG A 235 -22.11 16.10 49.27
C ARG A 235 -22.52 14.72 48.67
N ALA A 236 -21.66 13.75 49.03
CA ALA A 236 -21.69 12.26 49.01
C ALA A 236 -22.78 11.64 49.94
N PRO A 237 -22.97 10.29 50.13
CA PRO A 237 -22.01 9.17 49.94
C PRO A 237 -22.52 7.78 49.47
N GLY A 238 -21.56 6.90 49.11
CA GLY A 238 -21.55 5.47 49.46
C GLY A 238 -22.12 4.43 48.48
N SER A 239 -21.25 3.65 47.84
CA SER A 239 -21.23 2.18 47.99
C SER A 239 -20.08 1.57 47.18
N ASP A 240 -19.40 0.65 47.85
CA ASP A 240 -18.23 -0.10 47.47
C ASP A 240 -18.68 -1.39 46.77
N THR A 241 -18.04 -1.80 45.68
CA THR A 241 -17.83 -3.19 45.26
C THR A 241 -16.96 -3.23 43.99
N GLY A 242 -15.82 -3.90 44.11
CA GLY A 242 -14.71 -3.86 43.17
C GLY A 242 -14.97 -4.49 41.81
N SER A 243 -14.44 -3.82 40.80
CA SER A 243 -14.07 -4.40 39.50
C SER A 243 -12.64 -3.97 39.21
N THR A 244 -11.70 -4.92 39.32
CA THR A 244 -10.28 -4.70 39.06
C THR A 244 -10.02 -4.55 37.56
N ASN A 245 -10.18 -3.33 37.05
CA ASN A 245 -9.57 -2.91 35.79
C ASN A 245 -8.09 -2.62 36.03
N VAL A 246 -7.25 -3.61 35.76
CA VAL A 246 -5.79 -3.44 35.69
C VAL A 246 -5.49 -2.76 34.36
N SER A 247 -5.30 -1.44 34.40
CA SER A 247 -4.61 -0.70 33.34
C SER A 247 -3.19 -1.26 33.20
N PRO A 248 -2.68 -1.54 31.98
CA PRO A 248 -1.30 -1.98 31.84
C PRO A 248 -0.38 -0.81 32.15
N ASP A 249 0.33 -0.92 33.27
CA ASP A 249 1.43 -0.05 33.68
C ASP A 249 2.52 -0.05 32.59
N ILE A 250 2.68 1.09 31.91
CA ILE A 250 3.84 1.40 31.09
C ILE A 250 4.98 1.77 32.05
N ARG A 251 5.58 0.78 32.71
CA ARG A 251 6.69 1.03 33.66
C ARG A 251 7.96 0.20 33.43
N ASP A 252 7.94 -0.78 32.54
CA ASP A 252 9.15 -1.51 32.17
C ASP A 252 9.56 -1.23 30.72
N SER A 253 10.06 -0.01 30.50
CA SER A 253 10.84 0.30 29.30
C SER A 253 12.25 -0.25 29.48
N ALA A 254 12.52 -1.31 28.74
CA ALA A 254 13.85 -1.79 28.39
C ALA A 254 14.83 -0.63 28.11
N THR A 255 16.07 -0.84 28.52
CA THR A 255 17.23 0.03 28.36
C THR A 255 17.34 0.65 26.96
N MET A 256 16.94 1.92 26.84
CA MET A 256 17.24 2.77 25.69
C MET A 256 18.74 3.06 25.68
N ASP A 257 19.45 2.70 24.61
CA ASP A 257 20.80 3.23 24.41
C ASP A 257 20.69 4.75 24.17
N GLY A 258 21.04 5.50 25.21
CA GLY A 258 20.90 6.96 25.28
C GLY A 258 21.93 7.73 24.46
N SER A 259 22.89 7.05 23.83
CA SER A 259 24.11 7.71 23.33
C SER A 259 24.11 8.09 21.84
N HIS A 260 23.12 7.65 21.04
CA HIS A 260 23.17 7.85 19.58
C HIS A 260 22.12 8.84 19.04
N TRP A 261 22.57 9.83 18.28
CA TRP A 261 21.74 10.80 17.57
C TRP A 261 21.04 10.15 16.35
N ALA A 262 19.72 10.20 16.29
CA ALA A 262 18.98 9.90 15.07
C ALA A 262 19.01 11.12 14.15
N VAL A 263 19.26 10.93 12.84
CA VAL A 263 19.53 12.03 11.90
C VAL A 263 18.64 11.91 10.66
N SER A 264 17.77 12.89 10.46
CA SER A 264 16.89 12.91 9.28
C SER A 264 17.69 12.95 7.98
N GLN A 265 17.04 12.53 6.89
CA GLN A 265 17.52 12.89 5.56
C GLN A 265 17.55 14.42 5.41
N SER A 266 18.57 14.94 4.74
CA SER A 266 18.68 16.38 4.49
C SER A 266 17.73 16.80 3.37
N VAL A 267 16.94 17.85 3.58
CA VAL A 267 16.00 18.37 2.58
C VAL A 267 16.46 19.73 2.09
N THR A 268 16.58 19.90 0.77
CA THR A 268 17.02 21.17 0.17
C THR A 268 15.93 21.79 -0.69
N LEU A 269 15.61 23.06 -0.44
CA LEU A 269 14.68 23.86 -1.25
C LEU A 269 15.26 25.26 -1.46
N LYS A 270 15.23 25.75 -2.71
CA LYS A 270 15.77 27.08 -3.08
C LYS A 270 17.17 27.32 -2.49
N LYS A 271 18.05 26.31 -2.63
CA LYS A 271 19.43 26.25 -2.11
C LYS A 271 19.58 26.27 -0.58
N SER A 272 18.50 26.40 0.19
CA SER A 272 18.56 26.25 1.64
C SER A 272 18.38 24.77 2.01
N THR A 273 19.24 24.26 2.88
CA THR A 273 19.25 22.86 3.31
C THR A 273 18.87 22.75 4.77
N PHE A 274 18.07 21.74 5.11
CA PHE A 274 17.62 21.44 6.47
C PHE A 274 17.98 20.00 6.84
N SER A 275 18.36 19.77 8.09
CA SER A 275 18.59 18.44 8.66
C SER A 275 18.17 18.43 10.12
N GLY A 276 17.34 17.46 10.51
CA GLY A 276 16.87 17.26 11.87
C GLY A 276 17.69 16.19 12.59
N ARG A 277 17.90 16.37 13.88
CA ARG A 277 18.57 15.40 14.76
C ARG A 277 17.76 15.24 16.03
N ALA A 278 17.65 14.01 16.54
CA ALA A 278 16.93 13.71 17.77
C ALA A 278 17.74 12.77 18.69
N ILE A 279 17.75 13.05 19.99
CA ILE A 279 18.41 12.22 21.00
C ILE A 279 17.53 12.11 22.25
N GLY A 280 17.64 11.00 22.98
CA GLY A 280 16.99 10.84 24.28
C GLY A 280 17.74 11.65 25.35
N VAL A 281 17.00 12.34 26.22
CA VAL A 281 17.55 13.16 27.30
C VAL A 281 16.76 12.94 28.58
N LYS A 282 17.46 12.95 29.71
CA LYS A 282 16.87 12.66 31.03
C LYS A 282 16.53 13.91 31.83
N SER A 283 17.24 15.01 31.60
CA SER A 283 17.08 16.25 32.34
C SER A 283 17.38 17.48 31.48
N ALA A 284 17.02 18.66 31.98
CA ALA A 284 17.33 19.93 31.31
C ALA A 284 18.85 20.15 31.16
N SER A 285 19.64 19.72 32.15
CA SER A 285 21.10 19.81 32.10
C SER A 285 21.70 18.85 31.06
N ASP A 286 21.16 17.64 30.96
CA ASP A 286 21.54 16.66 29.95
C ASP A 286 21.23 17.18 28.54
N ALA A 287 20.04 17.73 28.30
CA ALA A 287 19.67 18.33 27.02
C ALA A 287 20.63 19.47 26.59
N ARG A 288 21.01 20.36 27.51
CA ARG A 288 21.98 21.43 27.21
C ARG A 288 23.37 20.89 26.92
N SER A 289 23.81 19.88 27.67
CA SER A 289 25.13 19.26 27.50
C SER A 289 25.23 18.53 26.16
N GLN A 290 24.21 17.71 25.82
CA GLN A 290 24.12 16.99 24.56
C GLN A 290 24.10 17.94 23.34
N LYS A 291 23.36 19.04 23.43
CA LYS A 291 23.39 20.09 22.40
C LYS A 291 24.79 20.66 22.20
N GLN A 292 25.45 21.03 23.30
CA GLN A 292 26.79 21.64 23.24
C GLN A 292 27.82 20.66 22.67
N GLU A 293 27.76 19.39 23.06
CA GLU A 293 28.62 18.33 22.55
C GLU A 293 28.40 18.12 21.04
N LEU A 294 27.14 18.01 20.60
CA LEU A 294 26.79 17.85 19.19
C LEU A 294 27.36 18.97 18.32
N ILE A 295 27.20 20.22 18.75
CA ILE A 295 27.68 21.40 18.00
C ILE A 295 29.21 21.47 18.05
N SER A 296 29.83 21.21 19.20
CA SER A 296 31.30 21.31 19.34
C SER A 296 32.02 20.23 18.51
N GLY A 297 31.46 19.02 18.47
CA GLY A 297 32.02 17.88 17.75
C GLY A 297 31.84 17.89 16.24
N ASN A 298 30.93 18.72 15.70
CA ASN A 298 30.63 18.76 14.26
C ASN A 298 30.85 20.17 13.67
N PRO A 299 31.98 20.40 12.97
CA PRO A 299 32.28 21.70 12.35
C PRO A 299 31.15 22.22 11.43
N GLU A 300 30.53 21.34 10.65
CA GLU A 300 29.44 21.69 9.74
C GLU A 300 28.19 22.27 10.44
N LEU A 301 27.96 21.88 11.70
CA LEU A 301 26.86 22.42 12.51
C LEU A 301 27.23 23.77 13.10
N ARG A 302 28.50 24.02 13.44
CA ARG A 302 28.95 25.34 13.90
C ARG A 302 28.88 26.38 12.80
N ASP A 303 29.18 25.97 11.58
CA ASP A 303 29.15 26.83 10.40
C ASP A 303 27.74 26.94 9.78
N ALA A 304 26.75 26.26 10.36
CA ALA A 304 25.36 26.35 9.93
C ALA A 304 24.77 27.74 10.24
N SER A 305 23.76 28.13 9.46
CA SER A 305 23.10 29.42 9.66
C SER A 305 22.27 29.46 10.94
N HIS A 306 21.57 28.36 11.25
CA HIS A 306 20.74 28.23 12.44
C HIS A 306 20.73 26.78 12.93
N ASN A 307 20.82 26.56 14.24
CA ASN A 307 20.68 25.31 14.97
C ASN A 307 19.54 25.43 16.00
N ILE A 308 18.34 25.24 15.49
CA ILE A 308 17.09 25.46 16.19
C ILE A 308 16.82 24.27 17.10
N THR A 309 16.51 24.50 18.37
CA THR A 309 16.38 23.40 19.35
C THR A 309 15.09 23.45 20.14
N ALA A 310 14.53 22.29 20.46
CA ALA A 310 13.45 22.15 21.44
C ALA A 310 13.55 20.82 22.19
N TRP A 311 13.15 20.80 23.45
CA TRP A 311 13.09 19.60 24.27
C TRP A 311 11.99 19.67 25.31
N ARG A 312 11.54 18.48 25.75
CA ARG A 312 10.58 18.28 26.85
C ARG A 312 11.15 17.20 27.76
N VAL A 313 11.27 17.44 29.07
CA VAL A 313 11.78 16.44 30.04
C VAL A 313 10.93 16.41 31.30
N GLN A 314 10.92 15.28 31.98
CA GLN A 314 10.26 15.14 33.27
C GLN A 314 11.05 15.90 34.34
N GLY A 315 10.40 16.81 35.05
CA GLY A 315 10.96 17.51 36.20
C GLY A 315 10.83 16.70 37.49
N ASP A 316 11.68 17.02 38.47
CA ASP A 316 11.82 16.30 39.74
C ASP A 316 10.53 16.26 40.58
N HIS A 317 9.59 17.17 40.34
CA HIS A 317 8.31 17.28 41.06
C HIS A 317 7.10 16.78 40.26
N GLY A 318 7.31 15.97 39.22
CA GLY A 318 6.21 15.39 38.43
C GLY A 318 5.66 16.29 37.32
N GLY A 319 6.13 17.54 37.19
CA GLY A 319 5.80 18.44 36.07
C GLY A 319 6.72 18.26 34.86
N ILE A 320 6.22 18.56 33.66
CA ILE A 320 7.04 18.57 32.43
C ILE A 320 7.74 19.92 32.30
N ILE A 321 9.06 19.92 32.12
CA ILE A 321 9.87 21.10 31.83
C ILE A 321 10.13 21.14 30.32
N GLU A 322 9.85 22.28 29.71
CA GLU A 322 9.93 22.46 28.26
C GLU A 322 10.74 23.72 27.94
N GLU A 323 11.66 23.63 26.97
CA GLU A 323 12.46 24.77 26.53
C GLU A 323 12.66 24.70 25.01
N CYS A 324 12.76 25.87 24.37
CA CYS A 324 13.08 25.98 22.96
C CYS A 324 13.98 27.18 22.68
N ASN A 325 14.75 27.11 21.60
CA ASN A 325 15.65 28.17 21.13
C ASN A 325 15.56 28.26 19.61
N ASP A 326 15.25 29.46 19.11
CA ASP A 326 15.08 29.78 17.70
C ASP A 326 16.42 29.90 16.94
N ASP A 327 17.52 30.16 17.64
CA ASP A 327 18.86 30.40 17.05
C ASP A 327 18.86 31.38 15.86
N GLY A 328 18.12 32.47 15.95
CA GLY A 328 17.98 33.48 14.89
C GLY A 328 16.91 33.18 13.83
N GLU A 329 16.35 31.97 13.82
CA GLU A 329 15.21 31.60 12.98
C GLU A 329 13.89 31.88 13.74
N SER A 330 13.44 33.14 13.75
CA SER A 330 12.29 33.57 14.57
C SER A 330 11.06 32.65 14.47
N GLY A 331 10.64 32.14 15.64
CA GLY A 331 9.54 31.20 15.88
C GLY A 331 9.89 29.72 15.67
N GLY A 332 11.12 29.42 15.22
CA GLY A 332 11.63 28.10 14.89
C GLY A 332 11.50 27.07 16.02
N GLY A 333 12.04 27.42 17.18
CA GLY A 333 12.05 26.58 18.38
C GLY A 333 10.64 26.35 18.90
N ARG A 334 9.79 27.39 18.92
CA ARG A 334 8.38 27.23 19.32
C ARG A 334 7.62 26.28 18.40
N HIS A 335 7.89 26.33 17.10
CA HIS A 335 7.28 25.42 16.13
C HIS A 335 7.69 23.95 16.37
N ILE A 336 8.97 23.69 16.62
CA ILE A 336 9.45 22.34 16.94
C ILE A 336 8.89 21.86 18.29
N LEU A 337 8.81 22.74 19.29
CA LEU A 337 8.23 22.42 20.58
C LEU A 337 6.75 22.03 20.46
N ALA A 338 5.98 22.75 19.65
CA ALA A 338 4.59 22.40 19.36
C ALA A 338 4.44 21.01 18.72
N ILE A 339 5.39 20.60 17.87
CA ILE A 339 5.41 19.23 17.31
C ILE A 339 5.60 18.20 18.43
N LEU A 340 6.57 18.42 19.33
CA LEU A 340 6.82 17.51 20.46
C LEU A 340 5.61 17.43 21.42
N GLN A 341 4.93 18.55 21.66
CA GLN A 341 3.69 18.60 22.44
C GLN A 341 2.55 17.84 21.76
N SER A 342 2.36 18.03 20.45
CA SER A 342 1.28 17.37 19.70
C SER A 342 1.41 15.85 19.65
N MET A 343 2.64 15.33 19.78
CA MET A 343 2.92 13.89 19.83
C MET A 343 3.03 13.34 21.26
N ASP A 344 2.86 14.20 22.26
CA ASP A 344 3.10 13.90 23.67
C ASP A 344 4.46 13.23 23.98
N LEU A 345 5.52 13.68 23.30
CA LEU A 345 6.86 13.13 23.50
C LEU A 345 7.60 13.84 24.63
N VAL A 346 8.08 13.07 25.62
CA VAL A 346 8.89 13.54 26.74
C VAL A 346 10.20 12.76 26.80
N GLY A 347 11.28 13.40 27.25
CA GLY A 347 12.62 12.81 27.32
C GLY A 347 13.37 12.84 25.99
N ILE A 348 13.05 13.79 25.10
CA ILE A 348 13.68 13.92 23.77
C ILE A 348 14.13 15.35 23.53
N LEU A 349 15.35 15.49 22.99
CA LEU A 349 15.90 16.72 22.46
C LEU A 349 15.92 16.64 20.92
N VAL A 350 15.39 17.67 20.28
CA VAL A 350 15.44 17.84 18.82
C VAL A 350 16.28 19.06 18.46
N VAL A 351 17.14 18.89 17.46
CA VAL A 351 17.96 19.95 16.85
C VAL A 351 17.69 19.96 15.35
N VAL A 352 17.14 21.05 14.82
CA VAL A 352 16.96 21.27 13.39
C VAL A 352 17.98 22.28 12.92
N THR A 353 18.91 21.83 12.09
CA THR A 353 19.95 22.66 11.50
C THR A 353 19.53 23.14 10.12
N ARG A 354 19.74 24.44 9.85
CA ARG A 354 19.51 25.08 8.57
C ARG A 354 20.80 25.70 8.03
N TRP A 355 21.12 25.42 6.77
CA TRP A 355 22.12 26.15 5.99
C TRP A 355 21.41 27.04 4.96
N TYR A 356 21.61 28.36 5.09
CA TYR A 356 20.95 29.35 4.24
C TYR A 356 21.59 29.42 2.85
N GLY A 357 20.77 29.26 1.81
CA GLY A 357 21.22 29.26 0.41
C GLY A 357 21.17 30.59 -0.32
N GLY A 358 20.95 31.70 0.38
CA GLY A 358 20.82 33.04 -0.24
C GLY A 358 19.42 33.43 -0.70
N ILE A 359 18.41 32.56 -0.57
CA ILE A 359 17.01 32.83 -0.96
C ILE A 359 16.08 32.69 0.24
N MET A 360 15.29 33.73 0.52
CA MET A 360 14.29 33.70 1.59
C MET A 360 13.15 32.73 1.25
N LEU A 361 12.83 31.81 2.17
CA LEU A 361 11.85 30.75 1.97
C LEU A 361 10.42 31.14 2.37
N GLY A 362 10.23 32.23 3.10
CA GLY A 362 8.92 32.61 3.62
C GLY A 362 8.33 31.51 4.51
N THR A 363 7.10 31.09 4.23
CA THR A 363 6.37 30.06 5.00
C THR A 363 6.83 28.63 4.72
N ASP A 364 7.51 28.38 3.59
CA ASP A 364 7.96 27.02 3.22
C ASP A 364 8.97 26.45 4.23
N ARG A 365 9.72 27.32 4.93
CA ARG A 365 10.66 26.91 5.98
C ARG A 365 10.01 26.09 7.09
N TRP A 366 8.78 26.43 7.47
CA TRP A 366 8.04 25.72 8.50
C TRP A 366 7.73 24.28 8.09
N LYS A 367 7.28 24.09 6.85
CA LYS A 367 6.98 22.76 6.30
C LYS A 367 8.24 21.89 6.28
N LEU A 368 9.38 22.47 5.87
CA LEU A 368 10.66 21.76 5.83
C LEU A 368 11.17 21.42 7.22
N MET A 369 11.08 22.35 8.18
CA MET A 369 11.44 22.12 9.58
C MET A 369 10.60 21.03 10.21
N ALA A 370 9.28 21.06 10.01
CA ALA A 370 8.38 20.00 10.45
C ALA A 370 8.79 18.67 9.84
N GLN A 371 8.99 18.62 8.51
CA GLN A 371 9.37 17.40 7.81
C GLN A 371 10.65 16.76 8.37
N VAL A 372 11.73 17.52 8.53
CA VAL A 372 13.00 16.98 9.05
C VAL A 372 12.90 16.63 10.54
N CYS A 373 12.09 17.35 11.31
CA CYS A 373 11.80 17.03 12.71
C CYS A 373 11.05 15.70 12.82
N HIS A 374 9.96 15.54 12.08
CA HIS A 374 9.18 14.29 12.03
C HIS A 374 10.03 13.10 11.59
N ASP A 375 10.91 13.27 10.60
CA ASP A 375 11.79 12.18 10.14
C ASP A 375 12.83 11.82 11.21
N ALA A 376 13.50 12.79 11.84
CA ALA A 376 14.45 12.54 12.93
C ALA A 376 13.80 11.86 14.15
N LEU A 377 12.61 12.35 14.55
CA LEU A 377 11.82 11.73 15.61
C LEU A 377 11.39 10.32 15.23
N SER A 378 10.92 10.12 14.01
CA SER A 378 10.54 8.79 13.54
C SER A 378 11.73 7.83 13.59
N GLN A 379 12.91 8.25 13.15
CA GLN A 379 14.12 7.42 13.26
C GLN A 379 14.50 7.11 14.72
N ARG A 380 14.42 8.08 15.64
CA ARG A 380 14.73 7.85 17.06
C ARG A 380 13.72 6.90 17.71
N LEU A 381 12.45 7.13 17.45
CA LEU A 381 11.36 6.29 17.95
C LEU A 381 11.34 4.91 17.27
N ARG A 382 11.90 4.77 16.06
CA ARG A 382 12.08 3.47 15.37
C ARG A 382 13.17 2.61 15.99
N VAL A 383 14.26 3.19 16.50
CA VAL A 383 15.30 2.46 17.27
C VAL A 383 14.74 1.94 18.61
N ALA A 384 13.65 2.55 19.08
CA ALA A 384 12.87 2.16 20.25
C ALA A 384 11.48 1.60 19.89
N GLY A 385 11.28 1.16 18.65
CA GLY A 385 9.96 0.92 18.11
C GLY A 385 9.45 -0.49 18.38
N THR A 386 8.74 -0.68 19.49
CA THR A 386 7.71 -1.72 19.53
C THR A 386 6.72 -1.40 18.42
N ILE A 387 6.64 -2.26 17.39
CA ILE A 387 5.58 -2.16 16.38
C ILE A 387 4.26 -2.35 17.14
N GLY A 388 3.49 -1.28 17.30
CA GLY A 388 2.16 -1.34 17.91
C GLY A 388 1.16 -2.14 17.06
N ASN A 389 -0.11 -2.15 17.46
CA ASN A 389 -1.21 -2.85 16.75
C ASN A 389 -1.61 -2.19 15.42
N GLU A 390 -0.70 -1.50 14.75
CA GLU A 390 -0.97 -0.77 13.51
C GLU A 390 -0.89 -1.68 12.29
N ALA A 391 -1.74 -1.43 11.31
CA ALA A 391 -1.72 -2.12 10.03
C ALA A 391 -0.47 -1.74 9.23
N LEU A 392 0.13 -2.71 8.54
CA LEU A 392 1.40 -2.57 7.84
C LEU A 392 1.26 -2.82 6.34
N TRP A 393 2.12 -2.18 5.55
CA TRP A 393 2.32 -2.46 4.14
C TRP A 393 3.70 -3.04 3.89
N GLY A 394 3.79 -4.03 3.01
CA GLY A 394 5.06 -4.53 2.49
C GLY A 394 5.61 -3.56 1.43
N LEU A 395 6.85 -3.10 1.62
CA LEU A 395 7.48 -2.13 0.74
C LEU A 395 8.01 -2.81 -0.54
N ASP A 396 7.74 -2.21 -1.70
CA ASP A 396 8.21 -2.69 -3.00
C ASP A 396 9.52 -2.00 -3.37
N LEU A 397 10.64 -2.58 -2.95
CA LEU A 397 11.97 -2.02 -3.16
C LEU A 397 12.38 -1.94 -4.64
N GLU A 398 11.84 -2.83 -5.47
CA GLU A 398 12.15 -2.83 -6.90
C GLU A 398 11.39 -1.74 -7.64
N ALA A 399 10.12 -1.53 -7.28
CA ALA A 399 9.39 -0.35 -7.69
C ALA A 399 10.09 0.93 -7.18
N MET A 400 10.68 0.91 -5.98
CA MET A 400 11.42 2.07 -5.46
C MET A 400 12.68 2.37 -6.29
N ARG A 401 13.51 1.36 -6.55
CA ARG A 401 14.71 1.46 -7.37
C ARG A 401 14.41 1.92 -8.80
N SER A 402 13.39 1.34 -9.42
CA SER A 402 13.00 1.67 -10.81
C SER A 402 12.39 3.07 -10.93
N ARG A 403 11.67 3.54 -9.91
CA ARG A 403 11.03 4.86 -9.91
C ARG A 403 12.00 5.98 -9.52
N ASN A 404 13.11 5.67 -8.85
CA ASN A 404 14.07 6.65 -8.37
C ASN A 404 15.54 6.21 -8.58
N PRO A 405 16.02 5.99 -9.81
CA PRO A 405 17.35 5.43 -10.07
C PRO A 405 18.54 6.30 -9.58
N SER A 406 18.31 7.56 -9.19
CA SER A 406 19.31 8.51 -8.70
C SER A 406 19.06 9.05 -7.28
N GLY A 407 18.13 8.45 -6.52
CA GLY A 407 17.85 8.85 -5.13
C GLY A 407 17.26 10.27 -4.95
N GLY A 408 16.88 10.95 -6.04
CA GLY A 408 16.61 12.39 -6.05
C GLY A 408 15.30 12.79 -6.75
N GLY A 409 14.18 12.12 -6.46
CA GLY A 409 12.87 12.45 -7.02
C GLY A 409 11.74 12.32 -6.00
N VAL A 410 11.12 13.46 -5.65
CA VAL A 410 9.96 13.57 -4.75
C VAL A 410 8.71 13.68 -5.62
N GLY A 411 7.88 12.64 -5.65
CA GLY A 411 6.68 12.64 -6.50
C GLY A 411 5.81 11.39 -6.48
N SER A 412 5.75 10.67 -5.36
CA SER A 412 4.69 9.71 -4.96
C SER A 412 5.17 9.01 -3.69
N GLY A 413 4.27 8.66 -2.77
CA GLY A 413 4.64 7.88 -1.57
C GLY A 413 5.49 6.65 -1.89
N LEU A 414 6.21 6.15 -0.87
CA LEU A 414 7.04 4.96 -0.97
C LEU A 414 6.21 3.81 -1.58
N PRO A 415 6.69 3.15 -2.66
CA PRO A 415 5.89 2.14 -3.33
C PRO A 415 5.68 0.92 -2.45
N ILE A 416 4.44 0.43 -2.39
CA ILE A 416 4.04 -0.74 -1.62
C ILE A 416 3.59 -1.86 -2.55
N HIS A 417 3.68 -3.10 -2.07
CA HIS A 417 3.04 -4.24 -2.72
C HIS A 417 1.53 -4.16 -2.57
N GLN A 418 0.85 -3.85 -3.67
CA GLN A 418 -0.60 -3.62 -3.67
C GLN A 418 -1.39 -4.90 -3.38
N PRO A 419 -2.33 -4.88 -2.41
CA PRO A 419 -3.08 -6.07 -2.01
C PRO A 419 -4.02 -6.59 -3.12
N ASP A 420 -4.56 -5.71 -3.97
CA ASP A 420 -5.39 -6.09 -5.12
C ASP A 420 -4.66 -7.03 -6.09
N GLY A 421 -3.37 -6.77 -6.31
CA GLY A 421 -2.51 -7.57 -7.17
C GLY A 421 -2.27 -8.96 -6.59
N ALA A 422 -1.92 -9.02 -5.30
CA ALA A 422 -1.71 -10.25 -4.56
C ALA A 422 -2.99 -11.12 -4.54
N ARG A 423 -4.13 -10.52 -4.20
CA ARG A 423 -5.43 -11.19 -4.21
C ARG A 423 -5.76 -11.75 -5.59
N SER A 424 -5.65 -10.92 -6.62
CA SER A 424 -5.95 -11.32 -8.00
C SER A 424 -5.07 -12.48 -8.47
N TYR A 425 -3.84 -12.57 -7.94
CA TYR A 425 -2.90 -13.64 -8.25
C TYR A 425 -3.34 -14.97 -7.63
N ILE A 426 -3.65 -14.99 -6.33
CA ILE A 426 -4.13 -16.18 -5.61
C ILE A 426 -5.45 -16.70 -6.22
N MET A 427 -6.42 -15.82 -6.48
CA MET A 427 -7.74 -16.18 -7.04
C MET A 427 -7.68 -16.89 -8.40
N LYS A 428 -6.57 -16.75 -9.14
CA LYS A 428 -6.42 -17.28 -10.50
C LYS A 428 -5.46 -18.46 -10.59
N ALA A 429 -4.75 -18.80 -9.51
CA ALA A 429 -3.58 -19.65 -9.55
C ALA A 429 -3.86 -21.17 -9.46
N PHE A 430 -4.89 -21.58 -8.72
CA PHE A 430 -5.06 -22.99 -8.31
C PHE A 430 -6.00 -23.78 -9.23
N ALA A 431 -5.46 -24.34 -10.31
CA ALA A 431 -6.22 -25.17 -11.24
C ALA A 431 -6.50 -26.57 -10.65
N PRO A 432 -7.56 -27.27 -11.09
CA PRO A 432 -7.76 -28.68 -10.73
C PRO A 432 -6.64 -29.55 -11.34
N SER A 433 -6.27 -30.65 -10.67
CA SER A 433 -5.56 -31.77 -11.31
C SER A 433 -6.56 -32.62 -12.11
N GLY A 434 -6.24 -32.98 -13.35
CA GLY A 434 -7.09 -33.86 -14.17
C GLY A 434 -6.98 -33.68 -15.69
N ASP A 435 -7.04 -34.82 -16.39
CA ASP A 435 -6.74 -35.08 -17.80
C ASP A 435 -7.23 -34.07 -18.84
N ALA A 436 -6.42 -33.94 -19.89
CA ALA A 436 -6.65 -33.20 -21.13
C ALA A 436 -7.90 -33.62 -21.94
N THR A 437 -8.76 -34.49 -21.39
CA THR A 437 -9.95 -35.07 -22.04
C THR A 437 -11.26 -34.37 -21.66
N THR A 438 -11.27 -33.43 -20.72
CA THR A 438 -12.51 -32.72 -20.35
C THR A 438 -12.80 -31.55 -21.29
N LYS A 439 -13.98 -31.59 -21.92
CA LYS A 439 -14.59 -30.54 -22.76
C LYS A 439 -14.22 -29.13 -22.28
N LYS A 440 -13.81 -28.24 -23.20
CA LYS A 440 -13.51 -26.81 -22.93
C LYS A 440 -14.57 -26.21 -21.99
N LYS A 441 -14.24 -26.11 -20.70
CA LYS A 441 -15.08 -25.46 -19.70
C LYS A 441 -15.18 -23.97 -20.05
N THR A 442 -16.33 -23.36 -19.80
CA THR A 442 -16.48 -21.91 -19.96
C THR A 442 -15.57 -21.19 -18.98
N GLY A 443 -15.09 -19.98 -19.33
CA GLY A 443 -14.17 -19.23 -18.48
C GLY A 443 -14.71 -18.96 -17.06
N ILE A 444 -16.03 -18.79 -16.92
CA ILE A 444 -16.70 -18.61 -15.63
C ILE A 444 -16.67 -19.89 -14.79
N ALA A 445 -16.90 -21.06 -15.40
CA ALA A 445 -16.84 -22.34 -14.70
C ALA A 445 -15.42 -22.62 -14.18
N LEU A 446 -14.39 -22.34 -14.99
CA LEU A 446 -13.00 -22.48 -14.59
C LEU A 446 -12.61 -21.51 -13.46
N GLN A 447 -13.12 -20.28 -13.49
CA GLN A 447 -12.90 -19.29 -12.43
C GLN A 447 -13.49 -19.78 -11.09
N ARG A 448 -14.75 -20.27 -11.10
CA ARG A 448 -15.41 -20.83 -9.91
C ARG A 448 -14.68 -22.05 -9.35
N GLU A 449 -14.16 -22.90 -10.24
CA GLU A 449 -13.41 -24.09 -9.83
C GLU A 449 -12.08 -23.72 -9.15
N LYS A 450 -11.37 -22.72 -9.67
CA LYS A 450 -10.16 -22.18 -9.03
C LYS A 450 -10.46 -21.54 -7.68
N GLU A 451 -11.58 -20.84 -7.56
CA GLU A 451 -12.05 -20.22 -6.33
C GLU A 451 -12.38 -21.28 -5.27
N ARG A 452 -13.09 -22.35 -5.67
CA ARG A 452 -13.36 -23.51 -4.80
C ARG A 452 -12.05 -24.19 -4.34
N ASN A 453 -11.12 -24.43 -5.27
CA ASN A 453 -9.82 -25.02 -4.94
C ASN A 453 -9.00 -24.15 -3.98
N LEU A 454 -9.11 -22.82 -4.11
CA LEU A 454 -8.50 -21.89 -3.16
C LEU A 454 -9.14 -22.04 -1.77
N GLY A 455 -10.47 -22.11 -1.65
CA GLY A 455 -11.14 -22.36 -0.37
C GLY A 455 -10.69 -23.65 0.32
N LEU A 456 -10.50 -24.73 -0.44
CA LEU A 456 -9.97 -26.00 0.06
C LEU A 456 -8.50 -25.87 0.53
N LEU A 457 -7.66 -25.17 -0.23
CA LEU A 457 -6.27 -24.91 0.16
C LEU A 457 -6.19 -24.05 1.44
N LEU A 458 -6.99 -23.00 1.53
CA LEU A 458 -7.06 -22.16 2.73
C LEU A 458 -7.53 -22.98 3.94
N GLY A 459 -8.54 -23.84 3.78
CA GLY A 459 -8.98 -24.78 4.80
C GLY A 459 -7.86 -25.70 5.29
N ALA A 460 -7.12 -26.32 4.36
CA ALA A 460 -5.98 -27.17 4.70
C ALA A 460 -4.90 -26.44 5.50
N LEU A 461 -4.61 -25.19 5.13
CA LEU A 461 -3.62 -24.35 5.83
C LEU A 461 -4.11 -23.89 7.20
N GLU A 462 -5.39 -23.56 7.35
CA GLU A 462 -5.97 -23.21 8.65
C GLU A 462 -5.96 -24.39 9.62
N LEU A 463 -6.29 -25.60 9.14
CA LEU A 463 -6.16 -26.83 9.94
C LEU A 463 -4.71 -27.11 10.33
N LEU A 464 -3.77 -26.91 9.41
CA LEU A 464 -2.34 -27.03 9.70
C LEU A 464 -1.91 -26.05 10.80
N PHE A 465 -2.02 -24.75 10.58
CA PHE A 465 -1.52 -23.75 11.54
C PHE A 465 -2.30 -23.76 12.85
N GLY A 466 -3.62 -23.95 12.79
CA GLY A 466 -4.49 -24.09 13.96
C GLY A 466 -4.09 -25.25 14.87
N SER A 467 -3.64 -26.39 14.29
CA SER A 467 -3.16 -27.53 15.09
C SER A 467 -1.86 -27.27 15.86
N TRP A 468 -1.09 -26.23 15.51
CA TRP A 468 0.20 -25.93 16.12
C TRP A 468 0.17 -24.67 17.00
N VAL A 469 -0.76 -23.72 16.77
CA VAL A 469 -0.74 -22.39 17.41
C VAL A 469 -0.82 -22.45 18.94
N GLU A 470 -1.52 -23.42 19.52
CA GLU A 470 -1.63 -23.59 20.98
C GLU A 470 -0.40 -24.24 21.61
N HIS A 471 0.55 -24.69 20.80
CA HIS A 471 1.65 -25.53 21.24
C HIS A 471 3.04 -24.97 20.95
N ILE A 472 3.16 -24.03 20.01
CA ILE A 472 4.38 -23.33 19.70
C ILE A 472 4.10 -21.84 19.57
N GLY A 473 5.06 -21.01 19.98
CA GLY A 473 4.94 -19.55 19.82
C GLY A 473 4.96 -19.11 18.36
N ALA A 474 4.47 -17.90 18.10
CA ALA A 474 4.39 -17.31 16.75
C ALA A 474 5.73 -17.34 15.99
N ASP A 475 6.85 -17.08 16.67
CA ASP A 475 8.18 -17.09 16.05
C ASP A 475 8.66 -18.49 15.64
N GLU A 476 8.28 -19.52 16.39
CA GLU A 476 8.58 -20.91 16.04
C GLU A 476 7.65 -21.38 14.91
N LEU A 477 6.38 -20.98 14.92
CA LEU A 477 5.43 -21.24 13.84
C LEU A 477 5.92 -20.65 12.52
N ASP A 478 6.40 -19.40 12.53
CA ASP A 478 6.97 -18.72 11.36
C ASP A 478 8.20 -19.46 10.80
N ARG A 479 9.11 -19.89 11.69
CA ARG A 479 10.29 -20.67 11.30
C ARG A 479 9.93 -22.01 10.67
N ARG A 480 8.94 -22.73 11.21
CA ARG A 480 8.51 -24.03 10.67
C ARG A 480 7.74 -23.91 9.37
N ALA A 481 6.98 -22.83 9.17
CA ALA A 481 6.14 -22.63 7.99
C ALA A 481 6.92 -22.75 6.67
N TRP A 482 8.16 -22.26 6.62
CA TRP A 482 9.01 -22.42 5.44
C TRP A 482 9.39 -23.88 5.16
N SER A 483 9.74 -24.64 6.21
CA SER A 483 10.06 -26.07 6.10
C SER A 483 8.85 -26.86 5.58
N TRP A 484 7.66 -26.59 6.14
CA TRP A 484 6.40 -27.18 5.69
C TRP A 484 6.09 -26.85 4.24
N TYR A 485 6.23 -25.58 3.85
CA TYR A 485 6.08 -25.17 2.45
C TYR A 485 7.03 -25.97 1.53
N VAL A 486 8.31 -26.13 1.91
CA VAL A 486 9.30 -26.86 1.10
C VAL A 486 8.91 -28.33 0.90
N GLN A 487 8.23 -28.95 1.86
CA GLN A 487 7.78 -30.35 1.78
C GLN A 487 6.59 -30.55 0.82
N VAL A 488 5.70 -29.55 0.70
CA VAL A 488 4.46 -29.67 -0.08
C VAL A 488 4.45 -28.86 -1.37
N ARG A 489 5.50 -28.07 -1.64
CA ARG A 489 5.59 -27.25 -2.85
C ARG A 489 5.58 -28.13 -4.11
N PRO A 490 5.07 -27.61 -5.25
CA PRO A 490 5.09 -28.36 -6.49
C PRO A 490 6.52 -28.65 -6.95
N GLU A 491 6.73 -29.89 -7.39
CA GLU A 491 7.94 -30.32 -8.09
C GLU A 491 7.94 -29.72 -9.50
N VAL A 492 9.06 -29.10 -9.85
CA VAL A 492 9.31 -28.53 -11.18
C VAL A 492 10.78 -28.75 -11.52
N GLU A 493 11.11 -28.71 -12.81
CA GLU A 493 12.47 -28.90 -13.31
C GLU A 493 13.51 -28.00 -12.60
N SER A 494 14.74 -28.49 -12.54
CA SER A 494 15.84 -27.74 -11.93
C SER A 494 16.35 -26.62 -12.84
N GLY A 495 16.90 -25.57 -12.25
CA GLY A 495 17.47 -24.44 -12.98
C GLY A 495 16.42 -23.53 -13.62
N ALA A 496 16.78 -22.91 -14.76
CA ALA A 496 15.92 -21.96 -15.46
C ALA A 496 14.69 -22.62 -16.11
N ALA A 497 14.75 -23.92 -16.43
CA ALA A 497 13.68 -24.63 -17.11
C ALA A 497 12.40 -24.79 -16.24
N GLY A 498 12.57 -24.92 -14.92
CA GLY A 498 11.43 -24.93 -13.98
C GLY A 498 10.97 -23.55 -13.52
N TRP A 499 11.54 -22.46 -14.03
CA TRP A 499 11.12 -21.11 -13.66
C TRP A 499 9.69 -20.84 -14.13
N GLY A 500 8.79 -20.56 -13.19
CA GLY A 500 7.38 -20.41 -13.52
C GLY A 500 6.69 -21.71 -13.94
N GLY A 501 7.32 -22.87 -13.66
CA GLY A 501 6.69 -24.18 -13.83
C GLY A 501 5.48 -24.35 -12.91
N LYS A 502 4.50 -25.11 -13.38
CA LYS A 502 3.36 -25.60 -12.59
C LYS A 502 3.59 -27.05 -12.26
N GLY A 503 3.21 -27.44 -11.06
CA GLY A 503 3.20 -28.83 -10.63
C GLY A 503 1.99 -29.13 -9.78
N GLU A 504 1.82 -30.40 -9.47
CA GLU A 504 0.76 -30.88 -8.60
C GLU A 504 1.10 -30.64 -7.13
N VAL A 505 0.07 -30.35 -6.34
CA VAL A 505 0.12 -30.20 -4.89
C VAL A 505 -1.07 -30.97 -4.34
N LYS A 506 -0.80 -32.01 -3.55
CA LYS A 506 -1.85 -32.79 -2.89
C LYS A 506 -2.17 -32.12 -1.56
N LEU A 507 -3.44 -31.75 -1.35
CA LEU A 507 -3.82 -31.09 -0.11
C LEU A 507 -3.72 -32.02 1.11
N MET A 508 -3.80 -33.35 0.89
CA MET A 508 -3.52 -34.35 1.91
C MET A 508 -2.12 -34.20 2.53
N ASP A 509 -1.11 -33.83 1.74
CA ASP A 509 0.25 -33.67 2.25
C ASP A 509 0.34 -32.48 3.20
N ILE A 510 -0.45 -31.43 2.98
CA ILE A 510 -0.59 -30.30 3.91
C ILE A 510 -1.29 -30.75 5.19
N LEU A 511 -2.38 -31.52 5.09
CA LEU A 511 -3.08 -32.07 6.26
C LEU A 511 -2.17 -32.98 7.09
N ASN A 512 -1.27 -33.74 6.46
CA ASN A 512 -0.34 -34.63 7.16
C ASN A 512 0.70 -33.89 8.02
N LEU A 513 0.94 -32.60 7.76
CA LEU A 513 1.83 -31.75 8.56
C LEU A 513 1.19 -31.24 9.85
N ARG A 514 -0.12 -31.42 10.01
CA ARG A 514 -0.84 -31.03 11.23
C ARG A 514 -0.29 -31.82 12.42
N ARG A 515 -0.34 -31.21 13.60
CA ARG A 515 -0.09 -31.96 14.82
C ARG A 515 -1.22 -32.97 14.99
N LYS A 516 -0.86 -34.26 15.11
CA LYS A 516 -1.80 -35.31 15.53
C LYS A 516 -1.91 -35.20 17.06
N GLY A 517 -3.15 -35.10 17.54
CA GLY A 517 -3.47 -35.01 18.98
C GLY A 517 -2.87 -36.15 19.79
#